data_AF-A0A392PLL2-F1
#
_entry.id   AF-A0A392PLL2-F1
#
_cell.length_a   1.000
_cell.length_b   1.000
_cell.length_c   1.000
_cell.angle_alpha   90.00
_cell.angle_beta   90.00
_cell.angle_gamma   90.00
#
_symmetry.space_group_name_H-M   'P 1'
#
loop_
_entity.id
_entity.type
_entity.pdbx_description
1 polymer ?
#
loop_
_entity_poly.entity_id
_entity_poly.type
_entity_poly.pdbx_seq_one_letter_code
_entity_poly.pdbx_strand_id
1 'polypeptide(L)'
;MALIMVNDILANATDTLSYIEELIKQTTDKDLEQQLAFCAESYIPVVKYILPQAADAISQGRFGFASYSIVDAEKEIGACNKKFSGSSSLLGDRNSIMQKLVDVAAAIVKILLNG
;
A
#
# COMPACT_ATOMS: atom_id res chain seq x y z
N MET A 1 11.84 5.02 14.54
CA MET A 1 12.08 4.55 13.15
C MET A 1 10.85 3.93 12.53
N ALA A 2 10.24 2.89 13.13
CA ALA A 2 9.06 2.24 12.54
C ALA A 2 7.87 3.19 12.28
N LEU A 3 7.55 4.08 13.21
CA LEU A 3 6.45 5.04 13.02
C LEU A 3 6.69 6.01 11.84
N ILE A 4 7.91 6.52 11.70
CA ILE A 4 8.30 7.41 10.59
C ILE A 4 8.08 6.68 9.25
N MET A 5 8.56 5.44 9.17
CA MET A 5 8.42 4.62 7.96
C MET A 5 6.95 4.36 7.61
N VAL A 6 6.10 4.01 8.57
CA VAL A 6 4.68 3.79 8.30
C VAL A 6 3.99 5.07 7.82
N ASN A 7 4.38 6.24 8.34
CA ASN A 7 3.85 7.52 7.87
C ASN A 7 4.32 7.85 6.44
N ASP A 8 5.58 7.54 6.10
CA ASP A 8 6.11 7.72 4.74
C ASP A 8 5.39 6.79 3.75
N ILE A 9 5.12 5.54 4.14
CA ILE A 9 4.32 4.58 3.38
C ILE A 9 2.91 5.11 3.17
N LEU A 10 2.27 5.65 4.22
CA LEU A 10 0.94 6.24 4.13
C LEU A 10 0.90 7.39 3.12
N ALA A 11 1.89 8.28 3.15
CA ALA A 11 1.99 9.37 2.20
C ALA A 11 2.12 8.86 0.75
N ASN A 12 2.99 7.87 0.51
CA ASN A 12 3.16 7.27 -0.82
C ASN A 12 1.92 6.51 -1.31
N ALA A 13 1.24 5.78 -0.42
CA ALA A 13 0.00 5.08 -0.74
C ALA A 13 -1.13 6.07 -1.07
N THR A 14 -1.20 7.20 -0.36
CA THR A 14 -2.18 8.27 -0.61
C THR A 14 -1.95 8.93 -1.96
N ASP A 15 -0.69 9.23 -2.29
CA ASP A 15 -0.31 9.79 -3.60
C ASP A 15 -0.61 8.81 -4.74
N THR A 16 -0.31 7.53 -4.53
CA THR A 16 -0.58 6.47 -5.52
C THR A 16 -2.08 6.28 -5.75
N LEU A 17 -2.90 6.28 -4.69
CA LEU A 17 -4.36 6.23 -4.81
C LEU A 17 -4.88 7.43 -5.60
N SER A 18 -4.42 8.64 -5.29
CA SER A 18 -4.81 9.86 -5.99
C SER A 18 -4.47 9.78 -7.48
N TYR A 19 -3.29 9.26 -7.81
CA TYR A 19 -2.86 9.04 -9.19
C TYR A 19 -3.72 8.02 -9.93
N ILE A 20 -4.08 6.89 -9.28
CA ILE A 20 -4.99 5.90 -9.84
C ILE A 20 -6.36 6.52 -10.15
N GLU A 21 -6.93 7.27 -9.20
CA GLU A 21 -8.22 7.95 -9.39
C GLU A 21 -8.19 8.97 -10.54
N GLU A 22 -7.05 9.62 -10.76
CA GLU A 22 -6.86 10.53 -11.89
C GLU A 22 -6.77 9.79 -13.23
N LEU A 23 -6.05 8.67 -13.29
CA LEU A 23 -5.98 7.82 -14.48
C LEU A 23 -7.36 7.26 -14.87
N ILE A 24 -8.20 6.87 -13.89
CA ILE A 24 -9.57 6.40 -14.13
C ILE A 24 -10.39 7.47 -14.86
N LYS A 25 -10.24 8.75 -14.47
CA LYS A 25 -10.98 9.86 -15.09
C LYS A 25 -10.53 10.16 -16.53
N GLN A 26 -9.30 9.77 -16.89
CA GLN A 26 -8.68 10.09 -18.17
C GLN A 26 -8.75 8.95 -19.19
N THR A 27 -8.85 7.70 -18.73
CA THR A 27 -8.89 6.55 -19.62
C THR A 27 -10.24 6.43 -20.34
N THR A 28 -10.19 6.07 -21.61
CA THR A 28 -11.37 5.63 -22.39
C THR A 28 -11.38 4.12 -22.63
N ASP A 29 -10.28 3.44 -22.26
CA ASP A 29 -10.14 1.99 -22.32
C ASP A 29 -10.82 1.38 -21.08
N LYS A 30 -11.86 0.59 -21.31
CA LYS A 30 -12.68 -0.03 -20.26
C LYS A 30 -11.94 -1.14 -19.50
N ASP A 31 -11.06 -1.88 -20.16
CA ASP A 31 -10.30 -2.93 -19.50
C ASP A 31 -9.27 -2.30 -18.56
N LEU A 32 -8.64 -1.19 -19.00
CA LEU A 32 -7.75 -0.40 -18.17
C LEU A 32 -8.51 0.28 -17.01
N GLU A 33 -9.68 0.86 -17.28
CA GLU A 33 -10.53 1.46 -16.24
C GLU A 33 -10.88 0.45 -15.15
N GLN A 34 -11.25 -0.77 -15.53
CA GLN A 34 -11.57 -1.84 -14.57
C GLN A 34 -10.35 -2.27 -13.74
N GLN A 35 -9.16 -2.35 -14.36
CA GLN A 35 -7.93 -2.68 -13.64
C GLN A 35 -7.54 -1.57 -12.64
N LEU A 36 -7.68 -0.31 -13.04
CA LEU A 36 -7.42 0.84 -12.19
C LEU A 36 -8.43 0.92 -11.04
N ALA A 37 -9.72 0.69 -11.30
CA ALA A 37 -10.76 0.67 -10.28
C ALA A 37 -10.50 -0.41 -9.22
N PHE A 38 -10.08 -1.61 -9.63
CA PHE A 38 -9.66 -2.66 -8.71
C PHE A 38 -8.49 -2.21 -7.83
N CYS A 39 -7.48 -1.56 -8.41
CA CYS A 39 -6.38 -1.02 -7.63
C CYS A 39 -6.83 0.07 -6.64
N ALA A 40 -7.72 0.97 -7.04
CA ALA A 40 -8.27 1.98 -6.13
C ALA A 40 -8.97 1.30 -4.94
N GLU A 41 -9.80 0.28 -5.19
CA GLU A 41 -10.46 -0.49 -4.14
C GLU A 41 -9.49 -1.15 -3.16
N SER A 42 -8.36 -1.67 -3.62
CA SER A 42 -7.30 -2.21 -2.76
C SER A 42 -6.53 -1.12 -1.99
N TYR A 43 -6.26 0.05 -2.59
CA TYR A 43 -5.52 1.14 -1.92
C TYR A 43 -6.36 1.92 -0.91
N ILE A 44 -7.68 2.01 -1.10
CA ILE A 44 -8.59 2.72 -0.18
C ILE A 44 -8.47 2.21 1.27
N PRO A 45 -8.59 0.91 1.59
CA PRO A 45 -8.46 0.44 2.96
C PRO A 45 -7.03 0.61 3.48
N VAL A 46 -6.01 0.45 2.63
CA VAL A 46 -4.60 0.68 2.99
C VAL A 46 -4.40 2.09 3.53
N VAL A 47 -4.90 3.09 2.81
CA VAL A 47 -4.76 4.51 3.16
C VAL A 47 -5.67 4.90 4.33
N LYS A 48 -6.95 4.51 4.29
CA LYS A 48 -7.94 4.98 5.27
C LYS A 48 -7.85 4.29 6.63
N TYR A 49 -7.41 3.03 6.65
CA TYR A 49 -7.54 2.19 7.84
C TYR A 49 -6.23 1.49 8.21
N ILE A 50 -5.65 0.72 7.30
CA ILE A 50 -4.59 -0.24 7.63
C ILE A 50 -3.31 0.48 8.10
N LEU A 51 -2.80 1.44 7.33
CA LEU A 51 -1.58 2.16 7.69
C LEU A 51 -1.76 3.09 8.90
N PRO A 52 -2.86 3.87 9.02
CA PRO A 52 -3.16 4.60 10.25
C PRO A 52 -3.23 3.71 11.48
N GLN A 53 -3.85 2.53 11.37
CA GLN A 53 -3.91 1.54 12.45
C GLN A 53 -2.54 0.98 12.82
N ALA A 54 -1.69 0.70 11.83
CA ALA A 54 -0.30 0.29 12.07
C ALA A 54 0.50 1.37 12.80
N ALA A 55 0.35 2.64 12.39
CA ALA A 55 1.00 3.79 13.02
C ALA A 55 0.57 3.95 14.49
N ASP A 56 -0.74 3.90 14.75
CA ASP A 56 -1.29 3.94 16.12
C ASP A 56 -0.76 2.78 16.97
N ALA A 57 -0.76 1.56 16.44
CA ALA A 57 -0.25 0.39 17.14
C ALA A 57 1.25 0.48 17.45
N ILE A 58 2.08 0.99 16.53
CA ILE A 58 3.50 1.25 16.79
C ILE A 58 3.67 2.27 17.91
N SER A 59 2.88 3.36 17.89
CA SER A 59 2.96 4.41 18.91
C SER A 59 2.61 3.91 20.32
N GLN A 60 1.76 2.87 20.40
CA GLN A 60 1.33 2.23 21.63
C GLN A 60 2.16 0.98 22.01
N GLY A 61 3.22 0.66 21.25
CA GLY A 61 4.05 -0.54 21.47
C GLY A 61 3.35 -1.87 21.17
N ARG A 62 2.21 -1.86 20.46
CA ARG A 62 1.44 -3.05 20.09
C ARG A 62 1.97 -3.66 18.79
N PHE A 63 3.21 -4.12 18.79
CA PHE A 63 3.91 -4.54 17.57
C PHE A 63 3.30 -5.75 16.86
N GLY A 64 2.58 -6.63 17.58
CA GLY A 64 1.82 -7.73 16.96
C GLY A 64 0.70 -7.24 16.06
N PHE A 65 -0.04 -6.23 16.52
CA PHE A 65 -1.10 -5.62 15.72
C PHE A 65 -0.51 -4.82 14.56
N ALA A 66 0.58 -4.08 14.81
CA ALA A 66 1.29 -3.38 13.74
C ALA A 66 1.77 -4.35 12.64
N SER A 67 2.32 -5.51 13.00
CA SER A 67 2.78 -6.50 12.02
C SER A 67 1.62 -7.06 11.21
N TYR A 68 0.49 -7.34 11.88
CA TYR A 68 -0.71 -7.81 11.21
C TYR A 68 -1.20 -6.79 10.18
N SER A 69 -1.32 -5.51 10.58
CA SER A 69 -1.72 -4.43 9.67
C SER A 69 -0.75 -4.27 8.50
N ILE A 70 0.57 -4.31 8.71
CA ILE A 70 1.53 -4.17 7.62
C ILE A 70 1.45 -5.35 6.63
N VAL A 71 1.27 -6.57 7.12
CA VAL A 71 1.06 -7.75 6.26
C VAL A 71 -0.23 -7.63 5.45
N ASP A 72 -1.29 -7.07 6.02
CA ASP A 72 -2.53 -6.82 5.27
C ASP A 72 -2.34 -5.72 4.20
N ALA A 73 -1.58 -4.67 4.49
CA ALA A 73 -1.22 -3.66 3.48
C ALA A 73 -0.42 -4.28 2.32
N GLU A 74 0.54 -5.16 2.63
CA GLU A 74 1.34 -5.88 1.63
C GLU A 74 0.45 -6.73 0.70
N LYS A 75 -0.56 -7.42 1.23
CA LYS A 75 -1.51 -8.22 0.44
C LYS A 75 -2.32 -7.36 -0.53
N GLU A 76 -2.86 -6.24 -0.06
CA GLU A 76 -3.68 -5.34 -0.88
C GLU A 76 -2.86 -4.72 -2.01
N ILE A 77 -1.65 -4.22 -1.70
CA ILE A 77 -0.74 -3.67 -2.71
C ILE A 77 -0.33 -4.76 -3.71
N GLY A 78 0.00 -5.96 -3.21
CA GLY A 78 0.32 -7.10 -4.06
C GLY A 78 -0.84 -7.55 -4.96
N ALA A 79 -2.09 -7.42 -4.51
CA ALA A 79 -3.27 -7.73 -5.31
C ALA A 79 -3.41 -6.76 -6.49
N CYS A 80 -3.23 -5.45 -6.25
CA CYS A 80 -3.16 -4.45 -7.32
C CYS A 80 -2.03 -4.76 -8.32
N ASN A 81 -0.82 -5.07 -7.84
CA ASN A 81 0.33 -5.37 -8.69
C ASN A 81 0.08 -6.54 -9.66
N LYS A 82 -0.61 -7.58 -9.19
CA LYS A 82 -0.97 -8.76 -10.00
C LYS A 82 -1.99 -8.46 -11.10
N LYS A 83 -2.74 -7.35 -11.02
CA LYS A 83 -3.61 -6.92 -12.14
C LYS A 83 -2.84 -6.36 -13.32
N PHE A 84 -1.66 -5.80 -13.06
CA PHE A 84 -0.81 -5.16 -14.06
C PHE A 84 0.36 -6.05 -14.53
N SER A 85 0.51 -7.26 -13.97
CA SER A 85 1.52 -8.22 -14.40
C SER A 85 1.20 -8.78 -15.79
N GLY A 86 1.69 -8.09 -16.83
CA GLY A 86 1.58 -8.51 -18.23
C GLY A 86 1.16 -7.41 -19.21
N SER A 87 0.63 -6.28 -18.72
CA SER A 87 0.15 -5.20 -19.60
C SER A 87 0.11 -3.89 -18.83
N SER A 88 0.70 -2.84 -19.41
CA SER A 88 0.70 -1.44 -18.98
C SER A 88 1.66 -1.05 -17.83
N SER A 89 2.66 -0.25 -18.18
CA SER A 89 3.66 0.36 -17.29
C SER A 89 3.14 1.58 -16.53
N LEU A 90 1.83 1.87 -16.57
CA LEU A 90 1.25 3.11 -16.03
C LEU A 90 1.39 3.22 -14.52
N LEU A 91 1.31 2.08 -13.80
CA LEU A 91 1.53 2.03 -12.35
C LEU A 91 2.89 1.45 -11.96
N GLY A 92 3.68 0.93 -12.91
CA GLY A 92 4.81 0.02 -12.67
C GLY A 92 5.81 0.51 -11.61
N ASP A 93 6.34 1.73 -11.78
CA ASP A 93 7.35 2.26 -10.85
C ASP A 93 6.78 2.57 -9.47
N ARG A 94 5.57 3.14 -9.42
CA ARG A 94 4.88 3.51 -8.16
C ARG A 94 4.53 2.27 -7.35
N ASN A 95 3.97 1.27 -7.99
CA ASN A 95 3.62 0.00 -7.38
C ASN A 95 4.86 -0.79 -6.92
N SER A 96 5.96 -0.73 -7.68
CA SER A 96 7.23 -1.35 -7.26
C SER A 96 7.85 -0.66 -6.05
N ILE A 97 7.85 0.69 -6.03
CA ILE A 97 8.28 1.46 -4.86
C ILE A 97 7.41 1.12 -3.66
N MET A 98 6.08 1.08 -3.85
CA MET A 98 5.16 0.77 -2.78
C MET A 98 5.43 -0.62 -2.20
N GLN A 99 5.58 -1.64 -3.04
CA GLN A 99 5.94 -2.99 -2.60
C GLN A 99 7.22 -3.00 -1.75
N LYS A 100 8.29 -2.36 -2.23
CA LYS A 100 9.56 -2.28 -1.48
C LYS A 100 9.36 -1.62 -0.12
N LEU A 101 8.56 -0.55 -0.04
CA LEU A 101 8.35 0.15 1.22
C LEU A 101 7.56 -0.71 2.23
N VAL A 102 6.49 -1.40 1.81
CA VAL A 102 5.78 -2.33 2.72
C VAL A 102 6.65 -3.52 3.13
N ASP A 103 7.48 -4.07 2.24
CA ASP A 103 8.42 -5.15 2.58
C ASP A 103 9.42 -4.71 3.67
N VAL A 104 9.97 -3.50 3.56
CA VAL A 104 10.89 -2.94 4.57
C VAL A 104 10.14 -2.70 5.89
N ALA A 105 8.92 -2.17 5.87
CA ALA A 105 8.13 -2.00 7.09
C ALA A 105 7.82 -3.34 7.77
N ALA A 106 7.48 -4.38 6.99
CA ALA A 106 7.23 -5.71 7.53
C ALA A 106 8.48 -6.26 8.24
N ALA A 107 9.66 -6.08 7.63
CA ALA A 107 10.93 -6.48 8.24
C ALA A 107 11.23 -5.71 9.54
N ILE A 108 11.01 -4.40 9.57
CA ILE A 108 11.26 -3.58 10.77
C ILE A 108 10.31 -3.95 11.90
N VAL A 109 9.01 -4.09 11.63
CA VAL A 109 8.04 -4.45 12.66
C VAL A 109 8.31 -5.86 13.18
N LYS A 110 8.78 -6.79 12.34
CA LYS A 110 9.22 -8.12 12.76
C LYS A 110 10.45 -8.09 13.67
N ILE A 111 11.38 -7.15 13.48
CA ILE A 111 12.50 -6.95 14.41
C ILE A 111 11.97 -6.46 15.77
N LEU A 112 11.07 -5.47 15.76
CA LEU A 112 10.46 -4.93 16.99
C LEU A 112 9.61 -5.96 17.76
N LEU A 113 9.02 -6.93 17.05
CA LEU A 113 8.26 -8.02 17.64
C LEU A 113 9.10 -9.04 18.41
N ASN A 114 10.34 -9.24 17.97
CA ASN A 114 11.24 -10.26 18.52
C ASN A 114 12.34 -9.68 19.42
N GLY A 115 12.35 -8.36 19.61
CA GLY A 115 13.35 -7.61 20.38
C GLY A 115 12.91 -7.27 21.80
#